data_AF-A0A2M7J615-F1
#
_entry.id   AF-A0A2M7J615-F1
#
_cell.length_a   1.000
_cell.length_b   1.000
_cell.length_c   1.000
_cell.angle_alpha   90.00
_cell.angle_beta   90.00
_cell.angle_gamma   90.00
#
_symmetry.space_group_name_H-M   'P 1'
#
loop_
_entity.id
_entity.type
_entity.pdbx_description
1 polymer ?
#
loop_
_entity_poly.entity_id
_entity_poly.type
_entity_poly.pdbx_seq_one_letter_code
_entity_poly.pdbx_strand_id
1 'polypeptide(L)'
;MDYIIKGGDVFDGRSFFKADVALKDGKIDAVGKTDGSAGKVIDASGRVVSPGFIDVHTHCDLAVMDLIGAERASAEESAKNNLCYLRQGVTTVVTGNCGLGESDTAKWLGWARKNNFGAKVIHLVPHGSLRTKLFGGKQMLSSGE
;
A
#
# COMPACT_ATOMS: atom_id res chain seq x y z
N MET A 1 26.37 -1.64 0.97
CA MET A 1 25.04 -1.34 0.43
C MET A 1 24.34 -2.63 0.10
N ASP A 2 23.04 -2.72 0.33
CA ASP A 2 22.25 -3.91 0.02
C ASP A 2 21.87 -3.90 -1.45
N TYR A 3 21.36 -2.75 -1.92
CA TYR A 3 20.96 -2.53 -3.31
C TYR A 3 21.55 -1.22 -3.84
N ILE A 4 21.88 -1.20 -5.13
CA ILE A 4 22.10 0.02 -5.91
C ILE A 4 21.21 -0.03 -7.15
N ILE A 5 20.41 1.00 -7.37
CA ILE A 5 19.68 1.24 -8.63
C ILE A 5 20.51 2.22 -9.45
N LYS A 6 21.02 1.81 -10.62
CA LYS A 6 22.09 2.51 -11.34
C LYS A 6 21.62 3.12 -12.66
N GLY A 7 22.08 4.33 -12.97
CA GLY A 7 21.94 4.96 -14.29
C GLY A 7 20.52 5.44 -14.65
N GLY A 8 19.63 5.55 -13.66
CA GLY A 8 18.24 5.95 -13.87
C GLY A 8 18.04 7.46 -14.00
N ASP A 9 16.88 7.84 -14.55
CA ASP A 9 16.31 9.18 -14.37
C ASP A 9 15.56 9.21 -13.04
N VAL A 10 16.20 9.73 -12.00
CA VAL A 10 15.60 9.82 -10.67
C VAL A 10 14.61 10.99 -10.65
N PHE A 11 13.39 10.71 -10.22
CA PHE A 11 12.37 11.71 -9.91
C PHE A 11 12.18 11.78 -8.41
N ASP A 12 12.44 12.93 -7.79
CA ASP A 12 12.34 13.11 -6.33
C ASP A 12 10.95 13.60 -5.86
N GLY A 13 9.99 13.70 -6.79
CA GLY A 13 8.69 14.32 -6.55
C GLY A 13 8.57 15.75 -7.09
N ARG A 14 9.68 16.35 -7.56
CA ARG A 14 9.72 17.73 -8.05
C ARG A 14 10.43 17.85 -9.40
N SER A 15 11.55 17.18 -9.58
CA SER A 15 12.35 17.27 -10.82
C SER A 15 12.98 15.94 -11.19
N PHE A 16 13.39 15.84 -12.45
CA PHE A 16 14.15 14.70 -12.97
C PHE A 16 15.63 15.04 -13.05
N PHE A 17 16.48 14.10 -12.63
CA PHE A 17 17.93 14.20 -12.78
C PHE A 17 18.57 12.81 -12.89
N LYS A 18 19.72 12.73 -13.56
CA LYS A 18 20.50 11.49 -13.68
C LYS A 18 21.21 11.19 -12.36
N ALA A 19 20.94 10.03 -11.78
CA ALA A 19 21.59 9.58 -10.56
C ALA A 19 21.44 8.07 -10.35
N ASP A 20 22.27 7.53 -9.46
CA ASP A 20 22.06 6.24 -8.85
C ASP A 20 21.35 6.43 -7.49
N VAL A 21 20.69 5.38 -7.02
CA VAL A 21 20.06 5.33 -5.69
C VAL A 21 20.61 4.12 -4.93
N ALA A 22 21.33 4.37 -3.84
CA ALA A 22 21.86 3.34 -2.96
C ALA A 22 20.92 3.10 -1.77
N LEU A 23 20.69 1.83 -1.45
CA LEU A 23 19.88 1.41 -0.31
C LEU A 23 20.69 0.58 0.66
N LYS A 24 20.46 0.83 1.95
CA LYS A 24 21.05 0.10 3.08
C LYS A 24 20.03 0.00 4.22
N ASP A 25 19.88 -1.18 4.79
CA ASP A 25 18.99 -1.46 5.93
C ASP A 25 17.54 -0.99 5.68
N GLY A 26 17.06 -1.17 4.44
CA GLY A 26 15.72 -0.78 4.01
C GLY A 26 15.48 0.73 3.87
N LYS A 27 16.54 1.55 3.91
CA LYS A 27 16.49 3.01 3.74
C LYS A 27 17.30 3.45 2.54
N ILE A 28 16.99 4.64 2.02
CA ILE A 28 17.83 5.33 1.05
C ILE A 28 19.05 5.86 1.80
N ASP A 29 20.23 5.38 1.41
CA ASP A 29 21.52 5.77 2.02
C ASP A 29 22.15 6.95 1.26
N ALA A 30 22.08 6.92 -0.07
CA ALA A 30 22.59 7.98 -0.93
C ALA A 30 21.81 8.08 -2.26
N VAL A 31 21.77 9.31 -2.81
CA VAL A 31 21.27 9.60 -4.16
C VAL A 31 22.32 10.45 -4.87
N GLY A 32 22.76 10.01 -6.04
CA GLY A 32 23.82 10.67 -6.81
C GLY A 32 24.70 9.65 -7.51
N LYS A 33 25.92 10.05 -7.89
CA LYS A 33 26.89 9.10 -8.42
C LYS A 33 27.35 8.17 -7.29
N THR A 34 27.24 6.86 -7.49
CA THR A 34 27.67 5.88 -6.49
C THR A 34 28.88 5.11 -6.99
N ASP A 35 29.99 5.24 -6.24
CA ASP A 35 31.22 4.51 -6.49
C ASP A 35 31.34 3.41 -5.41
N GLY A 36 30.73 2.24 -5.65
CA GLY A 36 30.74 1.17 -4.65
C GLY A 36 30.10 -0.15 -5.11
N SER A 37 30.39 -1.22 -4.37
CA SER A 37 29.76 -2.53 -4.54
C SER A 37 28.51 -2.67 -3.65
N ALA A 38 27.45 -3.28 -4.17
CA ALA A 38 26.26 -3.66 -3.43
C ALA A 38 25.99 -5.16 -3.54
N GLY A 39 25.24 -5.72 -2.58
CA GLY A 39 24.78 -7.11 -2.65
C GLY A 39 23.98 -7.39 -3.91
N LYS A 40 23.24 -6.39 -4.42
CA LYS A 40 22.58 -6.42 -5.72
C LYS A 40 22.67 -5.08 -6.43
N VAL A 41 22.95 -5.09 -7.73
CA VAL A 41 22.89 -3.91 -8.60
C VAL A 41 21.74 -4.10 -9.59
N ILE A 42 20.91 -3.08 -9.75
CA ILE A 42 19.78 -3.03 -10.68
C ILE A 42 20.10 -1.96 -11.72
N ASP A 43 20.19 -2.34 -12.98
CA ASP A 43 20.36 -1.40 -14.09
C ASP A 43 19.01 -0.75 -14.44
N ALA A 44 18.95 0.58 -14.27
CA ALA A 44 17.78 1.40 -14.57
C ALA A 44 18.05 2.35 -15.76
N SER A 45 19.05 2.04 -16.60
CA SER A 45 19.36 2.82 -17.80
C SER A 45 18.13 2.95 -18.71
N GLY A 46 17.78 4.19 -19.06
CA GLY A 46 16.59 4.49 -19.85
C GLY A 46 15.25 4.28 -19.12
N ARG A 47 15.28 4.12 -17.79
CA ARG A 47 14.11 3.98 -16.93
C ARG A 47 14.06 5.11 -15.90
N VAL A 48 12.86 5.36 -15.39
CA VAL A 48 12.63 6.28 -14.27
C VAL A 48 12.76 5.53 -12.95
N VAL A 49 13.39 6.18 -11.97
CA VAL A 49 13.42 5.74 -10.58
C VAL A 49 12.64 6.77 -9.76
N SER A 50 11.52 6.38 -9.17
CA SER A 50 10.66 7.26 -8.38
C SER A 50 10.44 6.71 -6.97
N PRO A 51 9.93 7.54 -6.03
CA PRO A 51 9.22 7.02 -4.88
C PRO A 51 8.15 6.02 -5.31
N GLY A 52 7.93 5.00 -4.49
CA GLY A 52 6.78 4.13 -4.68
C GLY A 52 5.49 4.91 -4.51
N PHE A 53 4.47 4.58 -5.30
CA PHE A 53 3.23 5.34 -5.30
C PHE A 53 2.43 5.12 -4.01
N ILE A 54 1.68 6.15 -3.62
CA ILE A 54 0.75 6.13 -2.49
C ILE A 54 -0.66 6.19 -3.07
N ASP A 55 -1.38 5.08 -2.97
CA ASP A 55 -2.80 5.03 -3.33
C ASP A 55 -3.64 5.44 -2.13
N VAL A 56 -4.17 6.66 -2.18
CA VAL A 56 -4.92 7.28 -1.08
C VAL A 56 -6.37 6.79 -0.99
N HIS A 57 -6.84 6.02 -1.95
CA HIS A 57 -8.24 5.61 -1.99
C HIS A 57 -8.41 4.18 -2.49
N THR A 58 -8.25 3.22 -1.58
CA THR A 58 -8.42 1.80 -1.89
C THR A 58 -9.48 1.13 -1.04
N HIS A 59 -9.96 0.01 -1.56
CA HIS A 59 -10.89 -0.92 -0.90
C HIS A 59 -10.30 -2.33 -0.78
N CYS A 60 -8.97 -2.45 -0.75
CA CYS A 60 -8.29 -3.74 -0.64
C CYS A 60 -8.52 -4.45 0.71
N ASP A 61 -9.01 -3.72 1.71
CA ASP A 61 -9.49 -4.22 3.00
C ASP A 61 -10.84 -4.95 2.92
N LEU A 62 -11.63 -4.71 1.86
CA LEU A 62 -12.91 -5.43 1.67
C LEU A 62 -12.69 -6.89 1.28
N ALA A 63 -11.55 -7.23 0.67
CA ALA A 63 -11.22 -8.59 0.26
C ALA A 63 -11.06 -9.57 1.44
N VAL A 64 -10.89 -9.06 2.66
CA VAL A 64 -10.74 -9.86 3.89
C VAL A 64 -11.96 -9.72 4.82
N MET A 65 -12.97 -9.00 4.37
CA MET A 65 -14.24 -8.78 5.05
C MET A 65 -15.31 -9.67 4.41
N ASP A 66 -16.27 -10.14 5.20
CA ASP A 66 -17.47 -10.85 4.70
C ASP A 66 -18.46 -9.89 3.99
N LEU A 67 -17.99 -8.76 3.46
CA LEU A 67 -18.82 -7.71 2.87
C LEU A 67 -19.11 -7.93 1.38
N ILE A 68 -18.27 -8.70 0.68
CA ILE A 68 -18.32 -8.80 -0.79
C ILE A 68 -18.97 -10.07 -1.33
N GLY A 69 -19.50 -10.95 -0.47
CA GLY A 69 -20.19 -12.18 -0.89
C GLY A 69 -19.33 -13.18 -1.67
N ALA A 70 -18.04 -12.90 -1.84
CA ALA A 70 -17.05 -13.80 -2.39
C ALA A 70 -16.71 -14.87 -1.36
N GLU A 71 -16.29 -16.05 -1.83
CA GLU A 71 -15.75 -17.07 -0.94
C GLU A 71 -14.53 -16.49 -0.21
N ARG A 72 -14.67 -16.34 1.11
CA ARG A 72 -13.71 -15.63 1.97
C ARG A 72 -12.27 -16.11 1.77
N ALA A 73 -12.07 -17.42 1.59
CA ALA A 73 -10.75 -18.01 1.42
C ALA A 73 -10.05 -17.55 0.13
N SER A 74 -10.76 -17.49 -1.00
CA SER A 74 -10.18 -17.05 -2.27
C SER A 74 -9.96 -15.54 -2.34
N ALA A 75 -10.82 -14.75 -1.68
CA ALA A 75 -10.64 -13.31 -1.55
C ALA A 75 -9.44 -12.95 -0.64
N GLU A 76 -9.29 -13.64 0.50
CA GLU A 76 -8.13 -13.48 1.38
C GLU A 76 -6.83 -13.90 0.69
N GLU A 77 -6.83 -15.01 -0.06
CA GLU A 77 -5.66 -15.46 -0.84
C GLU A 77 -5.26 -14.43 -1.91
N SER A 78 -6.23 -13.89 -2.64
CA SER A 78 -6.00 -12.87 -3.67
C SER A 78 -5.47 -11.55 -3.09
N ALA A 79 -5.81 -11.26 -1.84
CA ALA A 79 -5.33 -10.08 -1.12
C ALA A 79 -3.91 -10.24 -0.56
N LYS A 80 -3.38 -11.46 -0.45
CA LYS A 80 -2.00 -11.70 0.02
C LYS A 80 -1.00 -11.01 -0.90
N ASN A 81 0.04 -10.43 -0.30
CA ASN A 81 1.08 -9.66 -0.98
C ASN A 81 0.58 -8.42 -1.77
N ASN A 82 -0.74 -8.13 -1.80
CA ASN A 82 -1.32 -6.96 -2.46
C ASN A 82 -0.82 -6.78 -3.92
N LEU A 83 -0.66 -7.89 -4.65
CA LEU A 83 0.06 -7.91 -5.93
C LEU A 83 -0.58 -7.03 -7.00
N CYS A 84 -1.90 -6.87 -6.98
CA CYS A 84 -2.61 -6.02 -7.93
C CYS A 84 -2.17 -4.55 -7.87
N TYR A 85 -1.81 -4.03 -6.69
CA TYR A 85 -1.28 -2.67 -6.55
C TYR A 85 0.24 -2.62 -6.68
N LEU A 86 0.98 -3.61 -6.14
CA LEU A 86 2.44 -3.67 -6.28
C LEU A 86 2.86 -3.70 -7.76
N ARG A 87 2.13 -4.41 -8.62
CA ARG A 87 2.38 -4.45 -10.08
C ARG A 87 2.19 -3.11 -10.79
N GLN A 88 1.51 -2.17 -10.15
CA GLN A 88 1.28 -0.81 -10.64
C GLN A 88 2.28 0.20 -10.03
N GLY A 89 3.22 -0.27 -9.20
CA GLY A 89 4.20 0.59 -8.53
C GLY A 89 3.71 1.22 -7.21
N VAL A 90 2.50 0.87 -6.75
CA VAL A 90 1.99 1.29 -5.44
C VAL A 90 2.73 0.55 -4.35
N THR A 91 3.24 1.29 -3.36
CA THR A 91 3.95 0.72 -2.20
C THR A 91 3.27 1.04 -0.88
N THR A 92 2.30 1.96 -0.89
CA THR A 92 1.49 2.32 0.28
C THR A 92 0.04 2.48 -0.17
N VAL A 93 -0.88 1.87 0.59
CA VAL A 93 -2.32 1.98 0.37
C VAL A 93 -3.00 2.60 1.60
N VAL A 94 -4.04 3.39 1.35
CA VAL A 94 -4.97 3.87 2.37
C VAL A 94 -6.28 3.11 2.23
N THR A 95 -6.75 2.49 3.32
CA THR A 95 -7.98 1.70 3.40
C THR A 95 -8.98 2.28 4.39
N GLY A 96 -10.17 1.68 4.53
CA GLY A 96 -11.25 2.22 5.37
C GLY A 96 -12.02 3.38 4.72
N ASN A 97 -11.88 3.52 3.40
CA ASN A 97 -12.51 4.56 2.61
C ASN A 97 -14.04 4.39 2.51
N CYS A 98 -14.74 5.48 2.17
CA CYS A 98 -16.19 5.49 1.96
C CYS A 98 -17.03 5.02 3.17
N GLY A 99 -16.44 5.00 4.37
CA GLY A 99 -17.08 4.45 5.56
C GLY A 99 -17.21 2.93 5.55
N LEU A 100 -16.55 2.24 4.62
CA LEU A 100 -16.54 0.79 4.47
C LEU A 100 -15.18 0.23 4.89
N GLY A 101 -15.18 -1.00 5.42
CA GLY A 101 -13.97 -1.68 5.85
C GLY A 101 -14.08 -2.24 7.26
N GLU A 102 -12.97 -2.75 7.80
CA GLU A 102 -12.90 -3.32 9.14
C GLU A 102 -12.82 -2.21 10.20
N SER A 103 -13.88 -2.04 10.98
CA SER A 103 -13.91 -1.05 12.08
C SER A 103 -12.89 -1.33 13.20
N ASP A 104 -12.47 -2.59 13.38
CA ASP A 104 -11.41 -2.95 14.29
C ASP A 104 -10.03 -2.78 13.62
N THR A 105 -9.45 -1.59 13.79
CA THR A 105 -8.16 -1.24 13.19
C THR A 105 -7.03 -2.21 13.60
N ALA A 106 -7.04 -2.71 14.83
CA ALA A 106 -6.01 -3.64 15.29
C ALA A 106 -6.10 -4.99 14.57
N LYS A 107 -7.33 -5.48 14.35
CA LYS A 107 -7.60 -6.71 13.60
C LYS A 107 -7.13 -6.59 12.15
N TRP A 108 -7.50 -5.52 11.44
CA TRP A 108 -7.08 -5.32 10.05
C TRP A 108 -5.56 -5.21 9.91
N LEU A 109 -4.93 -4.32 10.69
CA LEU A 109 -3.48 -4.13 10.62
C LEU A 109 -2.71 -5.39 11.06
N GLY A 110 -3.27 -6.15 12.02
CA GLY A 110 -2.74 -7.44 12.43
C GLY A 110 -2.80 -8.48 11.31
N TRP A 111 -3.93 -8.58 10.61
CA TRP A 111 -4.09 -9.45 9.44
C TRP A 111 -3.10 -9.09 8.33
N ALA A 112 -2.97 -7.79 7.99
CA ALA A 112 -2.06 -7.33 6.94
C ALA A 112 -0.59 -7.67 7.26
N ARG A 113 -0.16 -7.48 8.51
CA ARG A 113 1.19 -7.87 8.96
C ARG A 113 1.41 -9.39 8.88
N LYS A 114 0.46 -10.18 9.40
CA LYS A 114 0.56 -11.65 9.42
C LYS A 114 0.65 -12.25 8.02
N ASN A 115 -0.03 -11.64 7.05
CA ASN A 115 -0.14 -12.16 5.68
C ASN A 115 0.88 -11.56 4.70
N ASN A 116 1.91 -10.86 5.20
CA ASN A 116 2.91 -10.20 4.36
C ASN A 116 2.25 -9.38 3.23
N PHE A 117 1.43 -8.40 3.59
CA PHE A 117 0.62 -7.67 2.61
C PHE A 117 1.42 -6.97 1.51
N GLY A 118 2.74 -6.85 1.63
CA GLY A 118 3.62 -6.29 0.59
C GLY A 118 3.60 -4.76 0.58
N ALA A 119 2.44 -4.14 0.38
CA ALA A 119 2.27 -2.70 0.53
C ALA A 119 2.20 -2.28 2.01
N LYS A 120 2.68 -1.08 2.32
CA LYS A 120 2.41 -0.42 3.61
C LYS A 120 0.93 -0.06 3.67
N VAL A 121 0.34 -0.17 4.86
CA VAL A 121 -1.09 0.09 5.06
C VAL A 121 -1.26 1.25 6.03
N ILE A 122 -2.00 2.26 5.58
CA ILE A 122 -2.61 3.29 6.43
C ILE A 122 -4.10 2.99 6.43
N HIS A 123 -4.75 3.06 7.59
CA HIS A 123 -6.16 2.71 7.70
C HIS A 123 -6.96 3.85 8.34
N LEU A 124 -7.99 4.30 7.63
CA LEU A 124 -9.01 5.19 8.17
C LEU A 124 -10.02 4.35 8.95
N VAL A 125 -10.55 4.86 10.06
CA VAL A 125 -11.62 4.15 10.77
C VAL A 125 -12.92 4.29 9.95
N PRO A 126 -13.49 3.18 9.44
CA PRO A 126 -14.66 3.24 8.57
C PRO A 126 -15.91 3.55 9.38
N HIS A 127 -16.35 4.81 9.32
CA HIS A 127 -17.49 5.31 10.09
C HIS A 127 -18.79 4.51 9.85
N GLY A 128 -19.08 4.11 8.60
CA GLY A 128 -20.27 3.32 8.27
C GLY A 128 -20.27 1.96 8.96
N SER A 129 -19.17 1.20 8.81
CA SER A 129 -18.97 -0.08 9.49
C SER A 129 -19.05 0.06 11.01
N LEU A 130 -18.41 1.10 11.58
CA LEU A 130 -18.44 1.36 13.02
C LEU A 130 -19.87 1.60 13.52
N ARG A 131 -20.64 2.44 12.83
CA ARG A 131 -22.04 2.70 13.22
C ARG A 131 -22.90 1.44 13.09
N THR A 132 -22.73 0.65 12.03
CA THR A 132 -23.48 -0.62 11.87
C THR A 132 -23.16 -1.59 12.99
N LYS A 133 -21.91 -1.67 13.44
CA LYS A 133 -21.50 -2.51 14.58
C LYS A 133 -22.11 -2.07 15.91
N LEU A 134 -22.23 -0.76 16.15
CA LEU A 134 -22.75 -0.20 17.41
C LEU A 134 -24.27 -0.11 17.46
N PHE A 135 -24.92 0.19 16.33
CA PHE A 135 -26.34 0.55 16.26
C PHE A 135 -27.18 -0.38 15.37
N GLY A 136 -26.55 -1.37 14.70
CA GLY A 136 -27.22 -2.25 13.76
C GLY A 136 -27.43 -1.65 12.37
N GLY A 137 -27.97 -2.46 11.43
CA GLY A 137 -28.15 -2.09 10.02
C GLY A 137 -29.39 -1.21 9.73
N LYS A 138 -30.29 -1.02 10.69
CA LYS A 138 -31.42 -0.09 10.59
C LYS A 138 -30.99 1.29 11.09
N GLN A 139 -30.12 1.94 10.33
CA GLN A 139 -29.85 3.36 10.57
C GLN A 139 -31.03 4.17 10.04
N MET A 140 -31.51 5.13 10.85
CA MET A 140 -32.47 6.12 10.37
C MET A 140 -31.84 6.88 9.21
N LEU A 141 -32.26 6.55 7.99
CA LEU A 141 -32.35 7.59 6.96
C LEU A 141 -33.23 8.68 7.59
N SER A 142 -32.87 9.95 7.44
CA SER A 142 -33.81 11.01 7.74
C SER A 142 -35.08 10.65 6.97
N SER A 143 -36.16 10.32 7.68
CA SER A 143 -37.49 10.41 7.09
C SER A 143 -37.56 11.85 6.62
N GLY A 144 -37.45 12.06 5.31
CA GLY A 144 -37.64 13.37 4.72
C GLY A 144 -39.05 13.79 5.08
N GLU A 145 -39.15 14.65 6.08
CA GLU A 145 -40.27 15.55 6.27
C GLU A 145 -39.94 16.86 5.53
#